data_AF-A0A7K6YT06-F1
#
_entry.id   AF-A0A7K6YT06-F1
#
_cell.length_a   1.000
_cell.length_b   1.000
_cell.length_c   1.000
_cell.angle_alpha   90.00
_cell.angle_beta   90.00
_cell.angle_gamma   90.00
#
_symmetry.space_group_name_H-M   'P 1'
#
loop_
_entity.id
_entity.type
_entity.pdbx_description
1 polymer ?
#
loop_
_entity_poly.entity_id
_entity_poly.type
_entity_poly.pdbx_seq_one_letter_code
_entity_poly.pdbx_strand_id
1 'polypeptide(L)'
;GVFYEVVQSFPRVEENVLMASHVSSHRWRRHSESLKSVDTNRASMGQDSAEPGGFTDLLLEEGHDNTTQIEEDTDHNYYTSRTYGPYDSTSRDLWVNIDQMEKDKVKIHGILSNTHRQAARVNLSFDFPFYGHFLREITVATGGFIYTGEVVHRMLTATQYIAPLMANFDPSVSRNSTVRYFDNGTALVVQWDHVHLQDNYNLGSFTFQATLLSDGRIIFGYKEIPVAVTQISSTNHPVKVGLSDAFVVVHRIQQIPNVRRRTIYEYHRVELQMSKITNLSAVEMIPLPTCLQFTSCGPCVTAQIGFNCSWCSKLQR
;
A
#
# COMPACT_ATOMS: atom_id res chain seq x y z
N GLY A 1 -76.46 -6.31 15.16
CA GLY A 1 -75.00 -6.40 15.37
C GLY A 1 -74.55 -5.10 15.97
N VAL A 2 -73.94 -5.18 17.16
CA VAL A 2 -73.72 -4.08 18.11
C VAL A 2 -72.31 -3.49 17.90
N PHE A 3 -72.18 -2.16 18.00
CA PHE A 3 -70.91 -1.42 18.13
C PHE A 3 -70.28 -1.67 19.51
N TYR A 4 -68.95 -1.53 19.68
CA TYR A 4 -68.33 -0.69 20.73
C TYR A 4 -66.79 -0.70 20.62
N GLU A 5 -66.22 0.47 20.87
CA GLU A 5 -64.82 0.85 21.05
C GLU A 5 -64.46 0.78 22.54
N VAL A 6 -63.29 0.26 22.98
CA VAL A 6 -62.73 0.51 24.34
C VAL A 6 -61.18 0.32 24.41
N VAL A 7 -60.47 1.43 24.66
CA VAL A 7 -59.47 1.79 25.71
C VAL A 7 -58.29 0.86 26.14
N GLN A 8 -57.15 1.55 26.35
CA GLN A 8 -55.87 1.32 27.04
C GLN A 8 -55.78 0.29 28.19
N SER A 9 -54.58 -0.33 28.34
CA SER A 9 -53.93 -0.52 29.66
C SER A 9 -52.44 -0.91 29.56
N PHE A 10 -51.58 -0.14 30.24
CA PHE A 10 -50.23 -0.51 30.68
C PHE A 10 -50.29 -1.52 31.84
N PRO A 11 -49.20 -2.27 32.10
CA PRO A 11 -48.81 -2.57 33.47
C PRO A 11 -47.48 -1.87 33.81
N ARG A 12 -47.55 -0.91 34.74
CA ARG A 12 -46.46 -0.56 35.64
C ARG A 12 -46.28 -1.72 36.63
N VAL A 13 -45.06 -2.20 36.80
CA VAL A 13 -44.60 -2.79 38.05
C VAL A 13 -43.38 -1.98 38.47
N GLU A 14 -43.58 -1.11 39.46
CA GLU A 14 -42.54 -0.63 40.34
C GLU A 14 -42.27 -1.72 41.37
N GLU A 15 -41.00 -2.10 41.55
CA GLU A 15 -40.56 -2.52 42.87
C GLU A 15 -39.17 -1.95 43.13
N ASN A 16 -39.12 -1.13 44.18
CA ASN A 16 -37.94 -0.48 44.72
C ASN A 16 -37.10 -1.50 45.48
N VAL A 17 -35.80 -1.57 45.20
CA VAL A 17 -34.80 -1.99 46.19
C VAL A 17 -33.70 -0.94 46.25
N LEU A 18 -33.57 -0.32 47.41
CA LEU A 18 -32.56 0.68 47.76
C LEU A 18 -31.35 0.04 48.44
N MET A 19 -30.19 0.69 48.22
CA MET A 19 -28.90 0.62 48.94
C MET A 19 -28.02 -0.63 48.68
N ALA A 20 -26.71 -0.52 48.43
CA ALA A 20 -25.76 0.40 49.05
C ALA A 20 -24.64 0.90 48.12
N SER A 21 -24.19 2.11 48.42
CA SER A 21 -22.98 2.77 47.99
C SER A 21 -21.71 1.99 48.35
N HIS A 22 -20.83 1.75 47.37
CA HIS A 22 -19.39 1.77 47.61
C HIS A 22 -18.65 2.38 46.40
N VAL A 23 -17.86 3.38 46.75
CA VAL A 23 -17.01 4.22 45.90
C VAL A 23 -15.80 3.41 45.43
N SER A 24 -15.48 3.49 44.13
CA SER A 24 -14.08 3.48 43.69
C SER A 24 -13.93 4.36 42.46
N SER A 25 -13.54 5.60 42.72
CA SER A 25 -13.08 6.55 41.71
C SER A 25 -11.64 6.20 41.32
N HIS A 26 -11.43 5.59 40.15
CA HIS A 26 -10.11 5.61 39.50
C HIS A 26 -10.14 6.51 38.28
N ARG A 27 -9.74 7.75 38.59
CA ARG A 27 -9.38 8.85 37.71
C ARG A 27 -8.23 8.42 36.79
N TRP A 28 -8.54 8.16 35.52
CA TRP A 28 -7.50 7.96 34.49
C TRP A 28 -6.73 9.26 34.31
N ARG A 29 -5.47 9.28 34.80
CA ARG A 29 -4.49 10.32 34.46
C ARG A 29 -4.21 10.23 32.96
N ARG A 30 -4.48 11.30 32.22
CA ARG A 30 -3.88 11.52 30.91
C ARG A 30 -2.38 11.73 31.11
N HIS A 31 -1.56 10.78 30.67
CA HIS A 31 -0.18 11.11 30.34
C HIS A 31 -0.22 11.96 29.07
N SER A 32 0.09 13.24 29.23
CA SER A 32 0.32 14.19 28.16
C SER A 32 1.74 13.97 27.65
N GLU A 33 1.92 13.12 26.65
CA GLU A 33 3.10 13.21 25.79
C GLU A 33 2.77 14.15 24.63
N SER A 34 3.50 15.26 24.61
CA SER A 34 3.41 16.32 23.61
C SER A 34 3.83 15.75 22.25
N LEU A 35 2.87 15.37 21.41
CA LEU A 35 3.11 15.13 19.99
C LEU A 35 3.30 16.49 19.32
N LYS A 36 4.54 16.80 18.93
CA LYS A 36 4.87 18.04 18.19
C LYS A 36 4.12 18.03 16.85
N SER A 37 3.26 19.01 16.64
CA SER A 37 2.69 19.32 15.33
C SER A 37 3.81 19.87 14.44
N VAL A 38 4.13 19.17 13.36
CA VAL A 38 5.01 19.70 12.32
C VAL A 38 4.14 20.47 11.35
N ASP A 39 4.01 21.78 11.58
CA ASP A 39 3.48 22.74 10.62
C ASP A 39 4.56 23.03 9.57
N THR A 40 4.51 22.36 8.41
CA THR A 40 5.32 22.74 7.24
C THR A 40 4.56 23.74 6.37
N ASN A 41 4.62 25.01 6.76
CA ASN A 41 4.35 26.14 5.88
C ASN A 41 5.28 27.30 6.23
N ARG A 42 6.49 27.32 5.66
CA ARG A 42 7.21 28.58 5.40
C ARG A 42 8.29 28.43 4.35
N ALA A 43 8.09 29.09 3.22
CA ALA A 43 9.14 29.41 2.26
C ALA A 43 10.00 30.58 2.79
N SER A 44 11.32 30.51 2.64
CA SER A 44 12.16 31.71 2.58
C SER A 44 13.45 31.44 1.81
N MET A 45 13.85 32.46 1.06
CA MET A 45 14.88 32.53 0.04
C MET A 45 16.32 32.63 0.59
N GLY A 46 17.25 31.99 -0.12
CA GLY A 46 18.56 32.49 -0.61
C GLY A 46 19.64 33.01 0.35
N GLN A 47 20.85 32.45 0.27
CA GLN A 47 22.06 33.18 -0.17
C GLN A 47 23.29 32.27 -0.39
N ASP A 48 24.03 32.62 -1.45
CA ASP A 48 25.27 32.03 -1.96
C ASP A 48 26.50 32.22 -1.06
N SER A 49 27.45 31.28 -1.14
CA SER A 49 28.90 31.58 -1.21
C SER A 49 29.72 30.32 -1.54
N ALA A 50 30.69 30.46 -2.44
CA ALA A 50 31.44 29.40 -3.11
C ALA A 50 32.91 29.26 -2.63
N GLU A 51 33.43 28.01 -2.74
CA GLU A 51 34.82 27.57 -3.09
C GLU A 51 36.01 27.78 -2.10
N PRO A 52 37.18 27.10 -2.27
CA PRO A 52 37.48 25.73 -2.73
C PRO A 52 38.65 25.00 -1.98
N GLY A 53 38.89 23.72 -2.31
CA GLY A 53 40.15 22.97 -2.06
C GLY A 53 39.90 21.57 -1.46
N GLY A 54 40.57 20.48 -1.85
CA GLY A 54 41.68 20.23 -2.75
C GLY A 54 41.78 18.72 -3.06
N PHE A 55 42.50 18.41 -4.12
CA PHE A 55 42.65 17.10 -4.75
C PHE A 55 43.67 16.24 -3.99
N THR A 56 43.33 14.98 -3.67
CA THR A 56 44.32 13.90 -3.50
C THR A 56 43.79 12.62 -4.12
N ASP A 57 44.49 12.23 -5.18
CA ASP A 57 44.49 10.96 -5.90
C ASP A 57 44.98 9.83 -5.00
N LEU A 58 44.20 8.75 -4.85
CA LEU A 58 44.68 7.43 -4.47
C LEU A 58 43.81 6.36 -5.15
N LEU A 59 44.29 5.95 -6.33
CA LEU A 59 44.49 4.57 -6.78
C LEU A 59 43.38 3.54 -6.50
N LEU A 60 42.78 3.14 -7.62
CA LEU A 60 42.02 1.92 -7.87
C LEU A 60 42.75 0.67 -7.32
N GLU A 61 42.10 -0.06 -6.42
CA GLU A 61 42.25 -1.50 -6.34
C GLU A 61 40.92 -2.15 -6.71
N GLU A 62 40.94 -2.80 -7.88
CA GLU A 62 39.90 -3.72 -8.36
C GLU A 62 39.85 -4.94 -7.43
N GLY A 63 39.00 -4.87 -6.41
CA GLY A 63 38.51 -6.04 -5.70
C GLY A 63 37.27 -6.59 -6.40
N HIS A 64 37.43 -7.63 -7.21
CA HIS A 64 36.32 -8.46 -7.68
C HIS A 64 35.71 -9.20 -6.49
N ASP A 65 34.80 -8.55 -5.76
CA ASP A 65 33.90 -9.22 -4.84
C ASP A 65 32.81 -9.93 -5.63
N ASN A 66 33.09 -11.18 -6.01
CA ASN A 66 32.07 -12.17 -6.39
C ASN A 66 31.31 -12.65 -5.14
N THR A 67 30.74 -11.69 -4.41
CA THR A 67 29.80 -11.95 -3.32
C THR A 67 28.54 -11.20 -3.71
N THR A 68 27.51 -11.93 -4.15
CA THR A 68 26.16 -11.38 -4.29
C THR A 68 25.72 -10.90 -2.91
N GLN A 69 26.01 -9.63 -2.60
CA GLN A 69 25.51 -8.99 -1.38
C GLN A 69 24.01 -8.82 -1.58
N ILE A 70 23.26 -9.84 -1.16
CA ILE A 70 21.82 -9.73 -0.91
C ILE A 70 21.71 -8.75 0.26
N GLU A 71 21.49 -7.48 -0.03
CA GLU A 71 21.11 -6.51 0.99
C GLU A 71 19.67 -6.82 1.39
N GLU A 72 19.47 -7.50 2.52
CA GLU A 72 18.18 -7.49 3.23
C GLU A 72 17.92 -6.04 3.64
N ASP A 73 17.15 -5.35 2.81
CA ASP A 73 17.28 -3.90 2.67
C ASP A 73 16.56 -3.16 3.80
N THR A 74 15.49 -3.73 4.37
CA THR A 74 14.82 -3.18 5.55
C THR A 74 13.86 -4.22 6.15
N ASP A 75 13.90 -4.40 7.47
CA ASP A 75 12.88 -5.14 8.20
C ASP A 75 11.76 -4.17 8.61
N HIS A 76 10.54 -4.41 8.15
CA HIS A 76 9.35 -3.65 8.54
C HIS A 76 8.42 -4.53 9.37
N ASN A 77 7.47 -3.93 10.10
CA ASN A 77 6.62 -4.71 11.02
C ASN A 77 5.78 -5.80 10.33
N TYR A 78 5.44 -5.61 9.04
CA TYR A 78 4.56 -6.52 8.29
C TYR A 78 5.27 -7.24 7.13
N TYR A 79 6.41 -6.74 6.67
CA TYR A 79 7.10 -7.26 5.50
C TYR A 79 8.60 -7.08 5.65
N THR A 80 9.37 -8.02 5.12
CA THR A 80 10.80 -7.85 4.88
C THR A 80 11.01 -7.67 3.38
N SER A 81 11.83 -6.70 2.97
CA SER A 81 12.14 -6.45 1.56
C SER A 81 13.54 -6.91 1.18
N ARG A 82 13.66 -7.53 0.00
CA ARG A 82 14.92 -7.92 -0.64
C ARG A 82 15.02 -7.28 -2.01
N THR A 83 16.11 -6.57 -2.26
CA THR A 83 16.34 -5.88 -3.52
C THR A 83 17.38 -6.62 -4.34
N TYR A 84 17.09 -6.83 -5.63
CA TYR A 84 17.95 -7.55 -6.57
C TYR A 84 18.36 -6.61 -7.71
N GLY A 85 19.66 -6.46 -7.91
CA GLY A 85 20.22 -5.59 -8.94
C GLY A 85 20.18 -6.19 -10.35
N PRO A 86 20.60 -5.44 -11.37
CA PRO A 86 20.60 -5.87 -12.77
C PRO A 86 21.49 -7.07 -13.08
N TYR A 87 22.53 -7.28 -12.27
CA TYR A 87 23.50 -8.37 -12.45
C TYR A 87 23.09 -9.67 -11.73
N ASP A 88 22.05 -9.63 -10.91
CA ASP A 88 21.53 -10.79 -10.21
C ASP A 88 20.67 -11.65 -11.16
N SER A 89 20.89 -12.96 -11.21
CA SER A 89 20.03 -13.88 -11.95
C SER A 89 18.60 -13.88 -11.43
N THR A 90 18.44 -13.70 -10.11
CA THR A 90 17.13 -13.69 -9.43
C THR A 90 16.22 -12.59 -9.97
N SER A 91 16.75 -11.43 -10.35
CA SER A 91 15.97 -10.36 -10.99
C SER A 91 15.26 -10.81 -12.26
N ARG A 92 15.91 -11.69 -13.05
CA ARG A 92 15.33 -12.25 -14.28
C ARG A 92 14.31 -13.34 -13.98
N ASP A 93 14.58 -14.17 -12.96
CA ASP A 93 13.68 -15.25 -12.55
C ASP A 93 12.37 -14.73 -11.94
N LEU A 94 12.42 -13.58 -11.28
CA LEU A 94 11.26 -12.88 -10.70
C LEU A 94 10.41 -12.14 -11.75
N TRP A 95 10.94 -11.90 -12.95
CA TRP A 95 10.20 -11.29 -14.04
C TRP A 95 9.23 -12.29 -14.70
N VAL A 96 7.98 -11.88 -14.91
CA VAL A 96 6.98 -12.76 -15.53
C VAL A 96 6.78 -12.34 -16.98
N ASN A 97 7.01 -13.28 -17.91
CA ASN A 97 6.73 -13.03 -19.31
C ASN A 97 5.24 -13.24 -19.61
N ILE A 98 4.45 -12.18 -19.54
CA ILE A 98 3.01 -12.20 -19.81
C ILE A 98 2.70 -12.65 -21.26
N ASP A 99 3.59 -12.39 -22.23
CA ASP A 99 3.35 -12.75 -23.64
C ASP A 99 3.42 -14.27 -23.89
N GLN A 100 4.06 -15.01 -22.99
CA GLN A 100 4.14 -16.48 -23.03
C GLN A 100 2.97 -17.15 -22.30
N MET A 101 2.15 -16.38 -21.59
CA MET A 101 0.97 -16.90 -20.90
C MET A 101 -0.17 -17.17 -21.88
N GLU A 102 -1.15 -17.99 -21.47
CA GLU A 102 -2.36 -18.25 -22.24
C GLU A 102 -3.02 -16.92 -22.65
N LYS A 103 -2.98 -16.60 -23.96
CA LYS A 103 -3.41 -15.31 -24.50
C LYS A 103 -4.85 -14.95 -24.11
N ASP A 104 -5.71 -15.95 -23.95
CA ASP A 104 -7.12 -15.77 -23.58
C ASP A 104 -7.33 -15.35 -22.12
N LYS A 105 -6.33 -15.57 -21.25
CA LYS A 105 -6.36 -15.18 -19.84
C LYS A 105 -5.72 -13.81 -19.58
N VAL A 106 -4.85 -13.34 -20.49
CA VAL A 106 -4.24 -12.01 -20.39
C VAL A 106 -5.27 -10.96 -20.77
N LYS A 107 -5.61 -10.09 -19.81
CA LYS A 107 -6.59 -9.02 -20.02
C LYS A 107 -5.86 -7.71 -20.26
N ILE A 108 -5.99 -7.19 -21.49
CA ILE A 108 -5.57 -5.82 -21.81
C ILE A 108 -6.70 -4.88 -21.40
N HIS A 109 -6.42 -3.98 -20.46
CA HIS A 109 -7.47 -3.10 -19.98
C HIS A 109 -7.62 -1.88 -20.91
N GLY A 110 -8.68 -1.88 -21.73
CA GLY A 110 -8.91 -0.85 -22.75
C GLY A 110 -8.93 0.58 -22.22
N ILE A 111 -9.64 0.86 -21.12
CA ILE A 111 -9.69 2.21 -20.52
C ILE A 111 -8.32 2.60 -19.98
N LEU A 112 -7.72 1.79 -19.10
CA LEU A 112 -6.42 2.08 -18.50
C LEU A 112 -5.29 2.25 -19.53
N SER A 113 -5.38 1.59 -20.69
CA SER A 113 -4.37 1.71 -21.75
C SER A 113 -4.52 2.97 -22.61
N ASN A 114 -5.61 3.75 -22.46
CA ASN A 114 -5.91 4.89 -23.34
C ASN A 114 -6.34 6.15 -22.59
N THR A 115 -6.19 6.20 -21.26
CA THR A 115 -6.68 7.33 -20.46
C THR A 115 -5.68 7.75 -19.37
N HIS A 116 -5.77 9.01 -18.97
CA HIS A 116 -5.02 9.56 -17.84
C HIS A 116 -5.84 9.52 -16.55
N ARG A 117 -5.16 9.23 -15.44
CA ARG A 117 -5.73 9.26 -14.07
C ARG A 117 -7.01 8.44 -13.94
N GLN A 118 -7.00 7.24 -14.52
CA GLN A 118 -8.07 6.28 -14.36
C GLN A 118 -7.63 5.11 -13.49
N ALA A 119 -8.61 4.43 -12.95
CA ALA A 119 -8.40 3.21 -12.19
C ALA A 119 -9.56 2.25 -12.45
N ALA A 120 -9.29 0.95 -12.43
CA ALA A 120 -10.28 -0.07 -12.69
C ALA A 120 -10.19 -1.21 -11.69
N ARG A 121 -11.36 -1.71 -11.28
CA ARG A 121 -11.46 -2.83 -10.34
C ARG A 121 -11.11 -4.13 -11.03
N VAL A 122 -10.34 -4.94 -10.32
CA VAL A 122 -9.95 -6.30 -10.72
C VAL A 122 -10.26 -7.23 -9.56
N ASN A 123 -11.09 -8.24 -9.85
CA ASN A 123 -11.40 -9.30 -8.89
C ASN A 123 -10.30 -10.36 -8.97
N LEU A 124 -9.80 -10.75 -7.81
CA LEU A 124 -8.84 -11.83 -7.64
C LEU A 124 -9.57 -13.17 -7.59
N SER A 125 -8.98 -14.18 -8.20
CA SER A 125 -9.46 -15.56 -8.13
C SER A 125 -9.06 -16.29 -6.83
N PHE A 126 -8.27 -15.64 -5.98
CA PHE A 126 -7.76 -16.14 -4.70
C PHE A 126 -7.83 -15.08 -3.59
N ASP A 127 -7.70 -15.54 -2.34
CA ASP A 127 -7.55 -14.67 -1.17
C ASP A 127 -6.10 -14.19 -1.07
N PHE A 128 -5.84 -12.91 -1.34
CA PHE A 128 -4.50 -12.33 -1.23
C PHE A 128 -4.27 -11.79 0.19
N PRO A 129 -3.32 -12.34 0.98
CA PRO A 129 -2.99 -11.80 2.30
C PRO A 129 -2.24 -10.46 2.17
N PHE A 130 -2.81 -9.40 2.73
CA PHE A 130 -2.22 -8.06 2.78
C PHE A 130 -2.42 -7.45 4.16
N TYR A 131 -1.33 -7.14 4.88
CA TYR A 131 -1.40 -6.55 6.23
C TYR A 131 -2.35 -7.28 7.21
N GLY A 132 -2.36 -8.61 7.16
CA GLY A 132 -3.18 -9.46 8.05
C GLY A 132 -4.65 -9.60 7.67
N HIS A 133 -5.13 -8.94 6.61
CA HIS A 133 -6.46 -9.18 6.05
C HIS A 133 -6.38 -9.76 4.63
N PHE A 134 -7.48 -10.32 4.14
CA PHE A 134 -7.53 -10.90 2.80
C PHE A 134 -8.21 -9.93 1.83
N LEU A 135 -7.57 -9.69 0.70
CA LEU A 135 -8.12 -8.94 -0.42
C LEU A 135 -8.65 -9.92 -1.47
N ARG A 136 -9.84 -9.63 -2.00
CA ARG A 136 -10.45 -10.31 -3.17
C ARG A 136 -10.74 -9.37 -4.34
N GLU A 137 -10.67 -8.07 -4.09
CA GLU A 137 -10.84 -7.03 -5.10
C GLU A 137 -9.74 -6.01 -4.89
N ILE A 138 -9.11 -5.58 -5.97
CA ILE A 138 -8.13 -4.50 -6.00
C ILE A 138 -8.50 -3.51 -7.09
N THR A 139 -7.90 -2.33 -7.09
CA THR A 139 -8.10 -1.34 -8.15
C THR A 139 -6.77 -0.98 -8.80
N VAL A 140 -6.57 -1.34 -10.06
CA VAL A 140 -5.35 -1.02 -10.82
C VAL A 140 -5.47 0.39 -11.39
N ALA A 141 -4.45 1.23 -11.16
CA ALA A 141 -4.43 2.61 -11.62
C ALA A 141 -3.41 2.84 -12.75
N THR A 142 -3.70 3.79 -13.64
CA THR A 142 -2.78 4.16 -14.73
C THR A 142 -1.46 4.74 -14.25
N GLY A 143 -1.43 5.32 -13.05
CA GLY A 143 -0.26 5.93 -12.42
C GLY A 143 0.77 4.96 -11.85
N GLY A 144 0.78 3.68 -12.25
CA GLY A 144 1.81 2.70 -11.86
C GLY A 144 1.64 2.08 -10.47
N PHE A 145 0.40 2.00 -9.96
CA PHE A 145 0.12 1.41 -8.64
C PHE A 145 -1.23 0.70 -8.59
N ILE A 146 -1.39 -0.12 -7.56
CA ILE A 146 -2.63 -0.80 -7.20
C ILE A 146 -3.16 -0.16 -5.92
N TYR A 147 -4.42 0.28 -5.94
CA TYR A 147 -5.17 0.73 -4.78
C TYR A 147 -5.87 -0.46 -4.12
N THR A 148 -5.72 -0.58 -2.80
CA THR A 148 -6.22 -1.72 -2.01
C THR A 148 -7.44 -1.38 -1.16
N GLY A 149 -7.84 -0.11 -1.07
CA GLY A 149 -8.98 0.29 -0.27
C GLY A 149 -10.33 -0.03 -0.93
N GLU A 150 -11.37 -0.19 -0.11
CA GLU A 150 -12.73 -0.51 -0.56
C GLU A 150 -13.41 0.68 -1.25
N VAL A 151 -13.13 1.89 -0.76
CA VAL A 151 -13.85 3.11 -1.17
C VAL A 151 -13.01 3.90 -2.17
N VAL A 152 -13.44 3.87 -3.43
CA VAL A 152 -12.77 4.65 -4.48
C VAL A 152 -13.09 6.14 -4.30
N HIS A 153 -12.10 6.96 -3.91
CA HIS A 153 -12.21 8.43 -3.79
C HIS A 153 -11.38 9.14 -4.87
N ARG A 154 -11.29 10.48 -4.88
CA ARG A 154 -10.33 11.22 -5.74
C ARG A 154 -8.89 11.18 -5.21
N MET A 155 -8.70 10.88 -3.93
CA MET A 155 -7.39 10.82 -3.24
C MET A 155 -6.94 9.37 -3.02
N LEU A 156 -7.13 8.50 -4.02
CA LEU A 156 -6.76 7.06 -3.97
C LEU A 156 -5.28 6.84 -3.66
N THR A 157 -4.44 7.75 -4.15
CA THR A 157 -2.97 7.67 -4.15
C THR A 157 -2.32 7.96 -2.80
N ALA A 158 -3.09 8.43 -1.82
CA ALA A 158 -2.52 9.01 -0.62
C ALA A 158 -2.04 7.94 0.37
N THR A 159 -2.86 6.94 0.68
CA THR A 159 -2.72 6.16 1.93
C THR A 159 -2.78 4.64 1.80
N GLN A 160 -3.39 4.08 0.75
CA GLN A 160 -3.55 2.63 0.60
C GLN A 160 -3.09 2.21 -0.79
N TYR A 161 -1.92 1.58 -0.89
CA TYR A 161 -1.37 1.23 -2.18
C TYR A 161 -0.35 0.09 -2.12
N ILE A 162 -0.23 -0.59 -3.25
CA ILE A 162 0.91 -1.41 -3.64
C ILE A 162 1.49 -0.73 -4.88
N ALA A 163 2.66 -0.11 -4.75
CA ALA A 163 3.25 0.75 -5.76
C ALA A 163 4.63 0.21 -6.19
N PRO A 164 4.71 -0.57 -7.28
CA PRO A 164 6.01 -0.85 -7.90
C PRO A 164 6.67 0.44 -8.38
N LEU A 165 5.92 1.35 -9.00
CA LEU A 165 6.41 2.69 -9.32
C LEU A 165 5.21 3.62 -9.52
N MET A 166 4.80 4.32 -8.47
CA MET A 166 3.76 5.33 -8.57
C MET A 166 4.37 6.62 -9.11
N ALA A 167 3.85 7.14 -10.23
CA ALA A 167 4.26 8.43 -10.80
C ALA A 167 3.16 9.01 -11.71
N ASN A 168 3.41 10.16 -12.35
CA ASN A 168 2.48 10.79 -13.28
C ASN A 168 2.44 10.09 -14.66
N PHE A 169 2.29 8.76 -14.68
CA PHE A 169 2.18 8.00 -15.92
C PHE A 169 0.86 8.28 -16.62
N ASP A 170 0.95 8.43 -17.94
CA ASP A 170 -0.20 8.59 -18.83
C ASP A 170 -0.08 7.62 -20.00
N PRO A 171 -0.77 6.47 -19.97
CA PRO A 171 -0.81 5.56 -21.10
C PRO A 171 -1.45 6.16 -22.37
N SER A 172 -2.22 7.25 -22.27
CA SER A 172 -2.91 7.82 -23.43
C SER A 172 -1.99 8.57 -24.41
N VAL A 173 -0.77 8.93 -23.98
CA VAL A 173 0.18 9.70 -24.81
C VAL A 173 0.88 8.86 -25.88
N SER A 174 0.87 7.53 -25.74
CA SER A 174 1.48 6.62 -26.72
C SER A 174 0.55 5.45 -27.02
N ARG A 175 0.37 5.14 -28.31
CA ARG A 175 -0.45 4.00 -28.75
C ARG A 175 0.16 2.64 -28.40
N ASN A 176 1.44 2.62 -28.04
CA ASN A 176 2.15 1.41 -27.66
C ASN A 176 2.05 1.15 -26.15
N SER A 177 1.60 2.14 -25.37
CA SER A 177 1.42 1.98 -23.93
C SER A 177 0.23 1.06 -23.65
N THR A 178 0.43 0.05 -22.81
CA THR A 178 -0.65 -0.84 -22.38
C THR A 178 -0.60 -1.09 -20.88
N VAL A 179 -1.77 -1.28 -20.27
CA VAL A 179 -1.89 -1.81 -18.91
C VAL A 179 -2.55 -3.18 -19.01
N ARG A 180 -1.81 -4.20 -18.62
CA ARG A 180 -2.18 -5.61 -18.80
C ARG A 180 -2.15 -6.32 -17.46
N TYR A 181 -3.02 -7.30 -17.27
CA TYR A 181 -2.97 -8.14 -16.09
C TYR A 181 -3.36 -9.59 -16.40
N PHE A 182 -2.86 -10.50 -15.58
CA PHE A 182 -3.04 -11.94 -15.70
C PHE A 182 -3.23 -12.54 -14.31
N ASP A 183 -4.27 -13.34 -14.14
CA ASP A 183 -4.58 -14.06 -12.91
C ASP A 183 -4.70 -15.56 -13.22
N ASN A 184 -3.99 -16.40 -12.47
CA ASN A 184 -3.96 -17.85 -12.66
C ASN A 184 -4.50 -18.69 -11.49
N GLY A 185 -5.09 -18.08 -10.46
CA GLY A 185 -5.55 -18.81 -9.27
C GLY A 185 -4.60 -18.77 -8.07
N THR A 186 -3.31 -18.50 -8.30
CA THR A 186 -2.29 -18.44 -7.24
C THR A 186 -1.44 -17.18 -7.30
N ALA A 187 -1.45 -16.48 -8.43
CA ALA A 187 -0.78 -15.22 -8.61
C ALA A 187 -1.58 -14.29 -9.54
N LEU A 188 -1.57 -13.01 -9.20
CA LEU A 188 -1.97 -11.93 -10.10
C LEU A 188 -0.71 -11.17 -10.52
N VAL A 189 -0.51 -10.99 -11.81
CA VAL A 189 0.52 -10.11 -12.38
C VAL A 189 -0.17 -8.90 -13.01
N VAL A 190 0.31 -7.70 -12.70
CA VAL A 190 -0.11 -6.44 -13.33
C VAL A 190 1.12 -5.79 -13.94
N GLN A 191 1.07 -5.51 -15.24
CA GLN A 191 2.17 -4.89 -15.99
C GLN A 191 1.72 -3.56 -16.59
N TRP A 192 2.53 -2.53 -16.35
CA TRP A 192 2.50 -1.26 -17.08
C TRP A 192 3.59 -1.35 -18.14
N ASP A 193 3.16 -1.41 -19.40
CA ASP A 193 4.01 -1.74 -20.53
C ASP A 193 4.18 -0.53 -21.44
N HIS A 194 5.42 -0.12 -21.66
CA HIS A 194 5.79 1.06 -22.43
C HIS A 194 5.00 2.34 -22.05
N VAL A 195 4.74 2.56 -20.76
CA VAL A 195 4.03 3.76 -20.29
C VAL A 195 4.98 4.96 -20.21
N HIS A 196 4.47 6.16 -20.47
CA HIS A 196 5.27 7.39 -20.44
C HIS A 196 4.84 8.32 -19.31
N LEU A 197 5.77 9.15 -18.84
CA LEU A 197 5.48 10.23 -17.90
C LEU A 197 4.79 11.38 -18.63
N GLN A 198 3.67 11.85 -18.09
CA GLN A 198 2.91 12.97 -18.66
C GLN A 198 3.72 14.26 -18.73
N ASP A 199 4.57 14.48 -17.72
CA ASP A 199 5.33 15.72 -17.59
C ASP A 199 6.53 15.77 -18.56
N ASN A 200 7.04 14.61 -18.99
CA ASN A 200 8.20 14.55 -19.87
C ASN A 200 8.23 13.25 -20.69
N TYR A 201 7.56 13.28 -21.84
CA TYR A 201 7.49 12.17 -22.78
C TYR A 201 8.88 11.73 -23.30
N ASN A 202 9.83 12.67 -23.42
CA ASN A 202 11.14 12.43 -24.03
C ASN A 202 12.10 11.60 -23.17
N LEU A 203 11.75 11.34 -21.90
CA LEU A 203 12.57 10.49 -21.02
C LEU A 203 12.55 9.02 -21.42
N GLY A 204 11.66 8.63 -22.34
CA GLY A 204 11.49 7.25 -22.77
C GLY A 204 10.30 6.55 -22.12
N SER A 205 10.13 5.29 -22.48
CA SER A 205 9.09 4.40 -21.98
C SER A 205 9.52 3.69 -20.70
N PHE A 206 8.56 3.41 -19.83
CA PHE A 206 8.74 2.62 -18.62
C PHE A 206 7.99 1.29 -18.76
N THR A 207 8.64 0.20 -18.39
CA THR A 207 8.05 -1.14 -18.38
C THR A 207 8.37 -1.83 -17.06
N PHE A 208 7.33 -2.06 -16.25
CA PHE A 208 7.45 -2.65 -14.92
C PHE A 208 6.19 -3.42 -14.53
N GLN A 209 6.30 -4.27 -13.53
CA GLN A 209 5.22 -5.12 -13.06
C GLN A 209 5.12 -5.19 -11.54
N ALA A 210 3.93 -5.51 -11.06
CA ALA A 210 3.70 -6.02 -9.71
C ALA A 210 3.06 -7.41 -9.79
N THR A 211 3.62 -8.37 -9.04
CA THR A 211 3.06 -9.71 -8.87
C THR A 211 2.61 -9.89 -7.44
N LEU A 212 1.34 -10.25 -7.24
CA LEU A 212 0.75 -10.60 -5.94
C LEU A 212 0.58 -12.11 -5.88
N LEU A 213 1.19 -12.77 -4.91
CA LEU A 213 1.11 -14.22 -4.74
C LEU A 213 0.13 -14.60 -3.62
N SER A 214 -0.53 -15.74 -3.75
CA SER A 214 -1.50 -16.25 -2.78
C SER A 214 -0.92 -16.52 -1.38
N ASP A 215 0.41 -16.64 -1.27
CA ASP A 215 1.13 -16.75 0.00
C ASP A 215 1.39 -15.39 0.68
N GLY A 216 0.98 -14.28 0.04
CA GLY A 216 1.15 -12.92 0.55
C GLY A 216 2.45 -12.24 0.11
N ARG A 217 3.32 -12.93 -0.65
CA ARG A 217 4.49 -12.28 -1.26
C ARG A 217 4.07 -11.29 -2.33
N ILE A 218 4.86 -10.24 -2.45
CA ILE A 218 4.69 -9.19 -3.46
C ILE A 218 6.03 -9.01 -4.17
N ILE A 219 6.03 -9.07 -5.49
CA ILE A 219 7.24 -8.89 -6.30
C ILE A 219 7.05 -7.66 -7.18
N PHE A 220 8.02 -6.76 -7.16
CA PHE A 220 8.16 -5.69 -8.13
C PHE A 220 9.26 -6.05 -9.12
N GLY A 221 8.95 -6.00 -10.41
CA GLY A 221 9.93 -6.25 -11.47
C GLY A 221 10.07 -5.03 -12.36
N TYR A 222 11.30 -4.69 -12.75
CA TYR A 222 11.60 -3.51 -13.55
C TYR A 222 12.36 -3.92 -14.80
N LYS A 223 11.70 -3.89 -15.96
CA LYS A 223 12.29 -4.31 -17.24
C LYS A 223 12.89 -3.15 -18.03
N GLU A 224 12.29 -1.96 -17.92
CA GLU A 224 12.76 -0.76 -18.59
C GLU A 224 12.48 0.45 -17.70
N ILE A 225 13.56 1.05 -17.18
CA ILE A 225 13.54 2.27 -16.36
C ILE A 225 14.60 3.21 -16.95
N PRO A 226 14.21 4.13 -17.85
CA PRO A 226 15.16 4.89 -18.68
C PRO A 226 15.85 6.04 -17.93
N VAL A 227 15.32 6.44 -16.77
CA VAL A 227 15.87 7.49 -15.90
C VAL A 227 15.83 7.05 -14.46
N ALA A 228 16.73 7.59 -13.63
CA ALA A 228 16.70 7.33 -12.20
C ALA A 228 15.37 7.81 -11.59
N VAL A 229 14.76 6.99 -10.74
CA VAL A 229 13.44 7.31 -10.13
C VAL A 229 13.48 8.61 -9.33
N THR A 230 14.63 8.94 -8.75
CA THR A 230 14.87 10.21 -8.02
C THR A 230 14.77 11.47 -8.89
N GLN A 231 14.87 11.34 -10.21
CA GLN A 231 14.77 12.45 -11.16
C GLN A 231 13.33 12.69 -11.66
N ILE A 232 12.39 11.82 -11.31
CA ILE A 232 10.98 11.96 -11.71
C ILE A 232 10.34 13.11 -10.92
N SER A 233 9.68 14.03 -11.63
CA SER A 233 9.01 15.18 -11.02
C SER A 233 7.83 14.75 -10.14
N SER A 234 7.81 15.24 -8.90
CA SER A 234 6.71 15.00 -7.94
C SER A 234 5.68 16.14 -7.88
N THR A 235 5.80 17.14 -8.76
CA THR A 235 5.00 18.37 -8.74
C THR A 235 3.52 18.14 -9.06
N ASN A 236 3.23 17.39 -10.12
CA ASN A 236 1.88 17.14 -10.60
C ASN A 236 1.28 15.82 -10.08
N HIS A 237 2.14 14.92 -9.58
CA HIS A 237 1.74 13.64 -9.01
C HIS A 237 2.84 13.14 -8.06
N PRO A 238 2.51 12.51 -6.91
CA PRO A 238 3.52 11.91 -6.03
C PRO A 238 4.31 10.81 -6.75
N VAL A 239 5.59 10.69 -6.38
CA VAL A 239 6.45 9.57 -6.77
C VAL A 239 6.66 8.68 -5.55
N LYS A 240 6.29 7.39 -5.65
CA LYS A 240 6.38 6.44 -4.52
C LYS A 240 6.73 5.04 -5.00
N VAL A 241 7.51 4.31 -4.20
CA VAL A 241 7.81 2.89 -4.41
C VAL A 241 7.67 2.16 -3.06
N GLY A 242 6.84 1.13 -3.01
CA GLY A 242 6.59 0.36 -1.79
C GLY A 242 5.10 0.12 -1.49
N LEU A 243 4.77 -0.02 -0.21
CA LEU A 243 3.44 -0.42 0.28
C LEU A 243 2.89 0.59 1.29
N SER A 244 1.58 0.72 1.38
CA SER A 244 0.92 1.45 2.46
C SER A 244 -0.44 0.87 2.71
N ASP A 245 -0.82 0.75 3.99
CA ASP A 245 -2.20 0.48 4.35
C ASP A 245 -2.73 1.36 5.49
N ALA A 246 -4.04 1.53 5.48
CA ALA A 246 -4.76 2.45 6.36
C ALA A 246 -6.18 1.94 6.60
N PHE A 247 -6.80 2.37 7.71
CA PHE A 247 -8.23 2.18 7.92
C PHE A 247 -8.99 3.51 7.88
N VAL A 248 -10.27 3.47 7.51
CA VAL A 248 -11.10 4.66 7.37
C VAL A 248 -12.19 4.67 8.43
N VAL A 249 -12.24 5.74 9.23
CA VAL A 249 -13.31 5.97 10.22
C VAL A 249 -14.24 7.06 9.72
N VAL A 250 -15.54 6.74 9.67
CA VAL A 250 -16.58 7.67 9.23
C VAL A 250 -17.26 8.29 10.45
N HIS A 251 -17.02 9.58 10.67
CA HIS A 251 -17.66 10.37 11.71
C HIS A 251 -18.87 11.13 11.17
N ARG A 252 -20.00 11.06 11.88
CA ARG A 252 -21.17 11.91 11.59
C ARG A 252 -20.96 13.25 12.29
N ILE A 253 -21.04 14.36 11.54
CA ILE A 253 -20.93 15.69 12.12
C ILE A 253 -22.30 16.05 12.71
N GLN A 254 -22.44 16.04 14.03
CA GLN A 254 -23.72 16.29 14.70
C GLN A 254 -24.31 17.67 14.37
N GLN A 255 -23.45 18.66 14.09
CA GLN A 255 -23.85 20.04 13.78
C GLN A 255 -24.39 20.23 12.36
N ILE A 256 -24.15 19.28 11.44
CA ILE A 256 -24.58 19.40 10.04
C ILE A 256 -25.22 18.07 9.60
N PRO A 257 -26.55 17.99 9.50
CA PRO A 257 -27.22 16.78 9.06
C PRO A 257 -26.74 16.39 7.66
N ASN A 258 -26.63 15.08 7.42
CA ASN A 258 -26.18 14.45 6.17
C ASN A 258 -24.70 14.67 5.77
N VAL A 259 -23.90 15.39 6.56
CA VAL A 259 -22.45 15.46 6.32
C VAL A 259 -21.71 14.37 7.09
N ARG A 260 -20.92 13.58 6.37
CA ARG A 260 -20.05 12.55 6.91
C ARG A 260 -18.60 12.95 6.69
N ARG A 261 -17.82 13.02 7.76
CA ARG A 261 -16.37 13.17 7.68
C ARG A 261 -15.72 11.81 7.65
N ARG A 262 -14.86 11.56 6.66
CA ARG A 262 -14.01 10.38 6.61
C ARG A 262 -12.62 10.77 7.09
N THR A 263 -12.11 10.05 8.09
CA THR A 263 -10.74 10.21 8.58
C THR A 263 -10.00 8.93 8.25
N ILE A 264 -8.87 9.07 7.57
CA ILE A 264 -8.01 7.95 7.18
C ILE A 264 -6.87 7.88 8.18
N TYR A 265 -6.64 6.70 8.74
CA TYR A 265 -5.55 6.42 9.67
C TYR A 265 -4.60 5.44 9.01
N GLU A 266 -3.51 5.98 8.46
CA GLU A 266 -2.37 5.18 8.01
C GLU A 266 -1.65 4.63 9.23
N TYR A 267 -1.50 3.30 9.27
CA TYR A 267 -0.90 2.62 10.41
C TYR A 267 0.45 2.00 10.07
N HIS A 268 0.74 1.77 8.78
CA HIS A 268 2.04 1.29 8.35
C HIS A 268 2.32 1.60 6.87
N ARG A 269 3.61 1.84 6.58
CA ARG A 269 4.14 2.07 5.24
C ARG A 269 5.50 1.40 5.09
N VAL A 270 5.73 0.83 3.91
CA VAL A 270 7.03 0.38 3.41
C VAL A 270 7.46 1.37 2.33
N GLU A 271 8.56 2.09 2.55
CA GLU A 271 9.14 3.01 1.57
C GLU A 271 10.48 2.44 1.08
N LEU A 272 10.51 2.01 -0.18
CA LEU A 272 11.71 1.45 -0.79
C LEU A 272 12.62 2.57 -1.32
N GLN A 273 13.93 2.35 -1.27
CA GLN A 273 14.90 3.33 -1.74
C GLN A 273 14.83 3.48 -3.26
N MET A 274 14.44 4.67 -3.73
CA MET A 274 14.30 4.97 -5.16
C MET A 274 15.60 4.81 -5.96
N SER A 275 16.76 4.99 -5.32
CA SER A 275 18.08 4.80 -5.93
C SER A 275 18.35 3.35 -6.35
N LYS A 276 17.71 2.38 -5.69
CA LYS A 276 17.88 0.95 -5.98
C LYS A 276 16.94 0.44 -7.06
N ILE A 277 15.97 1.27 -7.47
CA ILE A 277 15.03 0.94 -8.54
C ILE A 277 15.67 1.32 -9.87
N THR A 278 16.34 0.35 -10.48
CA THR A 278 17.08 0.53 -11.74
C THR A 278 16.50 -0.33 -12.85
N ASN A 279 17.03 -0.16 -14.06
CA ASN A 279 16.73 -1.07 -15.16
C ASN A 279 17.14 -2.51 -14.80
N LEU A 280 16.35 -3.50 -15.22
CA LEU A 280 16.57 -4.94 -15.00
C LEU A 280 16.68 -5.35 -13.51
N SER A 281 16.10 -4.57 -12.60
CA SER A 281 16.09 -4.88 -11.15
C SER A 281 14.76 -5.52 -10.71
N ALA A 282 14.75 -6.06 -9.50
CA ALA A 282 13.54 -6.56 -8.86
C ALA A 282 13.56 -6.30 -7.35
N VAL A 283 12.39 -6.27 -6.73
CA VAL A 283 12.23 -6.25 -5.26
C VAL A 283 11.23 -7.32 -4.87
N GLU A 284 11.60 -8.19 -3.95
CA GLU A 284 10.69 -9.16 -3.32
C GLU A 284 10.33 -8.70 -1.91
N MET A 285 9.05 -8.67 -1.60
CA MET A 285 8.54 -8.39 -0.26
C MET A 285 7.88 -9.64 0.31
N ILE A 286 8.39 -10.07 1.45
CA ILE A 286 8.02 -11.31 2.13
C ILE A 286 7.15 -10.94 3.34
N PRO A 287 5.90 -11.45 3.44
CA PRO A 287 5.03 -11.12 4.55
C PRO A 287 5.54 -11.74 5.86
N LEU A 288 5.49 -10.96 6.93
CA LEU A 288 5.77 -11.43 8.28
C LEU A 288 4.51 -11.97 8.95
N PRO A 289 4.64 -12.88 9.93
CA PRO A 289 3.51 -13.37 10.70
C PRO A 289 2.73 -12.23 11.40
N THR A 290 1.41 -12.32 11.39
CA THR A 290 0.52 -11.35 12.06
C THR A 290 -0.51 -12.08 12.92
N CYS A 291 -1.06 -11.39 13.92
CA CYS A 291 -2.02 -12.00 14.84
C CYS A 291 -3.25 -12.59 14.14
N LEU A 292 -3.71 -11.98 13.04
CA LEU A 292 -4.90 -12.39 12.30
C LEU A 292 -4.74 -13.73 11.56
N GLN A 293 -3.54 -14.29 11.50
CA GLN A 293 -3.25 -15.62 10.96
C GLN A 293 -3.62 -16.75 11.94
N PHE A 294 -3.71 -16.46 13.24
CA PHE A 294 -4.06 -17.47 14.24
C PHE A 294 -5.58 -17.65 14.33
N THR A 295 -6.02 -18.91 14.23
CA THR A 295 -7.45 -19.28 14.26
C THR A 295 -7.89 -19.90 15.57
N SER A 296 -7.03 -19.89 16.60
CA SER A 296 -7.37 -20.37 17.94
C SER A 296 -6.63 -19.60 19.03
N CYS A 297 -7.24 -19.56 20.23
CA CYS A 297 -6.77 -18.79 21.38
C CYS A 297 -5.33 -19.14 21.78
N GLY A 298 -5.02 -20.43 21.94
CA GLY A 298 -3.71 -20.89 22.41
C GLY A 298 -2.56 -20.35 21.56
N PRO A 299 -2.48 -20.72 20.26
CA PRO A 299 -1.47 -20.20 19.35
C PRO A 299 -1.44 -18.67 19.28
N CYS A 300 -2.59 -17.99 19.32
CA CYS A 300 -2.66 -16.54 19.28
C CYS A 300 -1.98 -15.89 20.50
N VAL A 301 -2.31 -16.31 21.72
CA VAL A 301 -1.79 -15.68 22.94
C VAL A 301 -0.36 -16.10 23.30
N THR A 302 0.10 -17.24 22.80
CA THR A 302 1.47 -17.72 23.01
C THR A 302 2.41 -17.40 21.84
N ALA A 303 1.91 -16.73 20.79
CA ALA A 303 2.72 -16.40 19.62
C ALA A 303 3.90 -15.50 19.98
N GLN A 304 5.09 -15.89 19.53
CA GLN A 304 6.30 -15.07 19.63
C GLN A 304 6.61 -14.49 18.25
N ILE A 305 5.83 -13.47 17.88
CA ILE A 305 5.97 -12.74 16.61
C ILE A 305 6.18 -11.25 16.89
N GLY A 306 6.38 -10.43 15.85
CA GLY A 306 6.58 -8.97 15.98
C GLY A 306 5.39 -8.17 16.52
N PHE A 307 4.32 -8.82 16.98
CA PHE A 307 3.09 -8.19 17.47
C PHE A 307 2.63 -8.80 18.80
N ASN A 308 2.08 -7.94 19.66
CA ASN A 308 1.41 -8.37 20.90
C ASN A 308 -0.01 -8.81 20.61
N CYS A 309 -0.21 -10.10 20.38
CA CYS A 309 -1.50 -10.66 20.02
C CYS A 309 -2.43 -10.83 21.23
N SER A 310 -3.73 -10.69 20.99
CA SER A 310 -4.79 -10.90 21.98
C SER A 310 -5.98 -11.56 21.31
N TRP A 311 -6.57 -12.56 21.98
CA TRP A 311 -7.68 -13.33 21.43
C TRP A 311 -9.05 -12.74 21.77
N CYS A 312 -9.90 -12.54 20.77
CA CYS A 312 -11.29 -12.17 20.91
C CYS A 312 -12.21 -13.38 20.68
N SER A 313 -12.75 -13.94 21.75
CA SER A 313 -13.67 -15.09 21.69
C SER A 313 -14.96 -14.83 20.89
N LYS A 314 -15.41 -13.57 20.79
CA LYS A 314 -16.58 -13.21 19.99
C LYS A 314 -16.30 -13.26 18.49
N LEU A 315 -15.09 -12.89 18.07
CA LEU A 315 -14.68 -12.84 16.67
C LEU A 315 -13.99 -14.14 16.22
N GLN A 316 -13.62 -14.99 17.19
CA GLN A 316 -12.79 -16.18 16.96
C GLN A 316 -11.47 -15.81 16.24
N ARG A 317 -10.88 -14.69 16.67
CA ARG A 317 -9.63 -14.10 16.16
C ARG A 317 -8.97 -13.34 17.29
#